data_AF-A0A522RIP2-F1
#
_entry.id   AF-A0A522RIP2-F1
#
_cell.length_a   1.000
_cell.length_b   1.000
_cell.length_c   1.000
_cell.angle_alpha   90.00
_cell.angle_beta   90.00
_cell.angle_gamma   90.00
#
_symmetry.space_group_name_H-M   'P 1'
#
loop_
_entity.id
_entity.type
_entity.pdbx_description
1 polymer ?
#
loop_
_entity_poly.entity_id
_entity_poly.type
_entity_poly.pdbx_seq_one_letter_code
_entity_poly.pdbx_strand_id
1 'polypeptide(L)'
;MKPIFCITLLLALFGTSCSKPKSPVQLPTQPPKDSTVNNPPPQQVVTDVQFWLTNPDKSALFQRQNVSLLFSANSNGNPTIVVDTTQHYQSIDGFGFCLTGGSAYLLYRLPANQRQALLQELFSTDSTGIGISYLRLSMGASDLSQNVFSYDDIPAGQTDTTLQYFSLGADTYSLVPLLQEILQINPDIQIIATPWS
;
A
#
# COMPACT_ATOMS: atom_id res chain seq x y z
N MET A 1 55.54 48.21 50.51
CA MET A 1 55.81 48.08 49.05
C MET A 1 54.48 47.72 48.37
N LYS A 2 54.21 48.39 47.23
CA LYS A 2 53.09 48.23 46.27
C LYS A 2 53.03 46.78 45.66
N PRO A 3 51.99 46.36 44.89
CA PRO A 3 50.58 46.08 45.26
C PRO A 3 50.01 44.81 44.51
N ILE A 4 48.65 44.67 44.39
CA ILE A 4 47.87 44.01 43.28
C ILE A 4 47.78 42.44 43.33
N PHE A 5 46.63 41.74 43.17
CA PHE A 5 45.22 42.05 42.86
C PHE A 5 44.27 40.94 43.37
N CYS A 6 43.02 41.31 43.65
CA CYS A 6 41.87 40.44 43.84
C CYS A 6 41.55 39.61 42.58
N ILE A 7 40.96 38.42 42.75
CA ILE A 7 39.76 37.96 42.02
C ILE A 7 39.05 36.91 42.90
N THR A 8 37.86 37.27 43.35
CA THR A 8 36.86 36.42 43.96
C THR A 8 36.05 35.77 42.84
N LEU A 9 35.84 34.45 42.84
CA LEU A 9 34.83 33.82 41.98
C LEU A 9 33.87 33.00 42.83
N LEU A 10 32.74 33.62 43.11
CA LEU A 10 31.49 33.05 43.61
C LEU A 10 30.74 32.50 42.38
N LEU A 11 30.46 31.19 42.31
CA LEU A 11 29.58 30.66 41.27
C LEU A 11 28.27 30.16 41.89
N ALA A 12 27.20 30.86 41.52
CA ALA A 12 25.84 30.67 41.96
C ALA A 12 25.16 29.49 41.23
N LEU A 13 24.27 28.82 41.97
CA LEU A 13 23.25 27.92 41.45
C LEU A 13 22.27 28.71 40.56
N PHE A 14 22.12 28.29 39.30
CA PHE A 14 20.97 28.63 38.47
C PHE A 14 20.40 27.37 37.83
N GLY A 15 19.23 26.96 38.32
CA GLY A 15 18.36 26.04 37.58
C GLY A 15 17.88 26.73 36.31
N THR A 16 17.92 26.01 35.19
CA THR A 16 17.33 26.47 33.92
C THR A 16 16.22 25.52 33.51
N SER A 17 15.01 26.05 33.64
CA SER A 17 13.78 25.59 33.00
C SER A 17 13.96 25.64 31.48
N CYS A 18 13.74 24.52 30.78
CA CYS A 18 13.63 24.50 29.33
C CYS A 18 12.19 24.91 28.93
N SER A 19 12.01 26.20 28.65
CA SER A 19 10.82 26.71 27.96
C SER A 19 11.05 26.67 26.44
N LYS A 20 10.18 25.96 25.70
CA LYS A 20 10.14 25.99 24.24
C LYS A 20 9.69 27.39 23.75
N PRO A 21 10.36 28.02 22.76
CA PRO A 21 9.81 29.20 22.12
C PRO A 21 8.66 28.83 21.18
N LYS A 22 7.51 29.50 21.35
CA LYS A 22 6.37 29.48 20.42
C LYS A 22 6.76 30.27 19.17
N SER A 23 6.82 29.59 18.02
CA SER A 23 6.79 30.26 16.71
C SER A 23 5.32 30.44 16.27
N PRO A 24 4.97 31.52 15.54
CA PRO A 24 3.59 31.76 15.12
C PRO A 24 3.14 30.71 14.10
N VAL A 25 1.93 30.18 14.28
CA VAL A 25 1.25 29.33 13.30
C VAL A 25 0.81 30.22 12.13
N GLN A 26 1.44 30.06 10.96
CA GLN A 26 0.87 30.52 9.69
C GLN A 26 -0.16 29.50 9.21
N LEU A 27 -1.37 29.98 8.96
CA LEU A 27 -2.47 29.25 8.33
C LEU A 27 -2.07 28.87 6.89
N PRO A 28 -2.46 27.70 6.34
CA PRO A 28 -2.02 27.30 5.00
C PRO A 28 -2.56 28.26 3.93
N THR A 29 -1.66 28.96 3.25
CA THR A 29 -1.96 29.66 1.99
C THR A 29 -2.15 28.64 0.86
N GLN A 30 -3.08 28.94 -0.04
CA GLN A 30 -3.46 28.13 -1.21
C GLN A 30 -2.25 27.56 -1.99
N PRO A 31 -2.40 26.39 -2.64
CA PRO A 31 -1.34 25.80 -3.45
C PRO A 31 -0.89 26.76 -4.57
N PRO A 32 0.41 26.80 -4.92
CA PRO A 32 0.92 27.67 -5.96
C PRO A 32 0.22 27.39 -7.29
N LYS A 33 -0.21 28.45 -7.99
CA LYS A 33 -0.67 28.35 -9.38
C LYS A 33 0.47 27.85 -10.25
N ASP A 34 0.20 26.74 -10.93
CA ASP A 34 1.08 26.09 -11.89
C ASP A 34 1.48 27.08 -12.99
N SER A 35 2.78 27.35 -13.06
CA SER A 35 3.36 28.12 -14.16
C SER A 35 3.58 27.10 -15.27
N THR A 36 2.83 27.21 -16.36
CA THR A 36 2.92 26.32 -17.53
C THR A 36 4.33 26.34 -18.11
N VAL A 37 5.18 25.43 -17.63
CA VAL A 37 6.40 25.03 -18.30
C VAL A 37 6.01 23.89 -19.23
N ASN A 38 5.82 24.20 -20.51
CA ASN A 38 5.69 23.20 -21.56
C ASN A 38 7.02 22.47 -21.75
N ASN A 39 7.39 21.61 -20.80
CA ASN A 39 8.40 20.61 -21.04
C ASN A 39 7.79 19.53 -21.94
N PRO A 40 8.42 19.18 -23.08
CA PRO A 40 7.96 18.04 -23.86
C PRO A 40 7.95 16.79 -22.94
N PRO A 41 6.98 15.87 -23.12
CA PRO A 41 6.95 14.63 -22.35
C PRO A 41 8.33 13.98 -22.38
N PRO A 42 8.84 13.44 -21.24
CA PRO A 42 10.11 12.74 -21.22
C PRO A 42 10.14 11.73 -22.36
N GLN A 43 11.07 11.88 -23.31
CA GLN A 43 11.17 10.97 -24.44
C GLN A 43 11.49 9.57 -23.90
N GLN A 44 10.63 8.61 -24.21
CA GLN A 44 10.86 7.22 -23.84
C GLN A 44 12.10 6.71 -24.58
N VAL A 45 13.07 6.21 -23.82
CA VAL A 45 14.26 5.59 -24.43
C VAL A 45 13.89 4.23 -24.99
N VAL A 46 14.51 3.86 -26.12
CA VAL A 46 14.36 2.52 -26.69
C VAL A 46 14.98 1.50 -25.73
N THR A 47 14.25 0.43 -25.42
CA THR A 47 14.69 -0.62 -24.50
C THR A 47 14.03 -1.96 -24.86
N ASP A 48 14.75 -3.07 -24.68
CA ASP A 48 14.22 -4.43 -24.84
C ASP A 48 13.60 -4.95 -23.53
N VAL A 49 14.01 -4.36 -22.40
CA VAL A 49 13.61 -4.78 -21.05
C VAL A 49 12.88 -3.64 -20.34
N GLN A 50 11.73 -3.95 -19.74
CA GLN A 50 11.05 -3.05 -18.82
C GLN A 50 11.60 -3.23 -17.40
N PHE A 51 11.94 -2.14 -16.74
CA PHE A 51 12.53 -2.14 -15.40
C PHE A 51 11.71 -1.27 -14.45
N TRP A 52 11.29 -1.85 -13.34
CA TRP A 52 10.61 -1.17 -12.22
C TRP A 52 11.49 -1.20 -10.98
N LEU A 53 11.61 -0.07 -10.27
CA LEU A 53 12.50 0.09 -9.12
C LEU A 53 11.77 0.64 -7.90
N THR A 54 12.06 0.03 -6.74
CA THR A 54 11.71 0.56 -5.42
C THR A 54 12.97 0.56 -4.56
N ASN A 55 13.33 1.72 -4.01
CA ASN A 55 14.47 1.86 -3.10
C ASN A 55 14.00 2.03 -1.64
N PRO A 56 14.72 1.46 -0.64
CA PRO A 56 14.37 1.64 0.77
C PRO A 56 14.37 3.10 1.25
N ASP A 57 15.22 3.93 0.66
CA ASP A 57 15.31 5.38 0.93
C ASP A 57 14.18 6.20 0.26
N LYS A 58 13.29 5.53 -0.48
CA LYS A 58 12.15 6.11 -1.22
C LYS A 58 12.55 7.02 -2.38
N SER A 59 13.81 7.00 -2.82
CA SER A 59 14.25 7.73 -4.03
C SER A 59 13.57 7.25 -5.31
N ALA A 60 13.08 6.01 -5.31
CA ALA A 60 12.17 5.43 -6.30
C ALA A 60 11.12 4.58 -5.56
N LEU A 61 9.84 4.69 -5.95
CA LEU A 61 8.72 3.95 -5.36
C LEU A 61 7.89 3.32 -6.48
N PHE A 62 8.11 2.02 -6.72
CA PHE A 62 7.52 1.28 -7.85
C PHE A 62 7.53 2.11 -9.15
N GLN A 63 8.71 2.62 -9.50
CA GLN A 63 8.85 3.55 -10.61
C GLN A 63 9.44 2.84 -11.82
N ARG A 64 8.76 2.93 -12.95
CA ARG A 64 9.30 2.50 -14.24
C ARG A 64 10.51 3.36 -14.60
N GLN A 65 11.64 2.72 -14.86
CA GLN A 65 12.89 3.37 -15.21
C GLN A 65 12.95 3.67 -16.70
N ASN A 66 13.37 4.88 -17.06
CA ASN A 66 13.56 5.30 -18.45
C ASN A 66 15.05 5.12 -18.84
N VAL A 67 15.51 3.87 -18.85
CA VAL A 67 16.89 3.49 -19.16
C VAL A 67 16.94 2.50 -20.33
N SER A 68 17.96 2.62 -21.18
CA SER A 68 18.13 1.76 -22.36
C SER A 68 18.79 0.45 -21.98
N LEU A 69 17.99 -0.60 -21.80
CA LEU A 69 18.45 -1.97 -21.56
C LEU A 69 18.26 -2.79 -22.83
N LEU A 70 19.33 -2.85 -23.65
CA LEU A 70 19.33 -3.57 -24.92
C LEU A 70 20.11 -4.87 -24.78
N PHE A 71 19.59 -5.94 -25.38
CA PHE A 71 20.34 -7.18 -25.48
C PHE A 71 21.58 -6.96 -26.36
N SER A 72 22.73 -7.46 -25.90
CA SER A 72 23.98 -7.40 -26.67
C SER A 72 24.79 -8.67 -26.46
N ALA A 73 25.61 -9.02 -27.44
CA ALA A 73 26.54 -10.15 -27.35
C ALA A 73 27.84 -9.80 -26.59
N ASN A 74 27.91 -8.63 -25.96
CA ASN A 74 29.12 -8.16 -25.33
C ASN A 74 29.35 -8.87 -23.99
N SER A 75 30.52 -9.48 -23.85
CA SER A 75 31.02 -9.99 -22.57
C SER A 75 31.41 -8.83 -21.66
N ASN A 76 31.06 -8.93 -20.38
CA ASN A 76 31.58 -8.07 -19.32
C ASN A 76 32.09 -8.92 -18.14
N GLY A 77 32.84 -8.29 -17.23
CA GLY A 77 33.42 -8.97 -16.06
C GLY A 77 32.52 -8.96 -14.81
N ASN A 78 31.24 -8.60 -14.94
CA ASN A 78 30.34 -8.55 -13.80
C ASN A 78 29.81 -9.95 -13.43
N PRO A 79 29.40 -10.16 -12.17
CA PRO A 79 28.61 -11.33 -11.81
C PRO A 79 27.40 -11.46 -12.72
N THR A 80 27.18 -12.67 -13.25
CA THR A 80 26.13 -12.95 -14.23
C THR A 80 25.15 -13.97 -13.66
N ILE A 81 23.86 -13.67 -13.74
CA ILE A 81 22.76 -14.60 -13.46
C ILE A 81 22.26 -15.13 -14.81
N VAL A 82 22.22 -16.45 -14.98
CA VAL A 82 21.77 -17.11 -16.21
C VAL A 82 20.42 -17.79 -15.94
N VAL A 83 19.44 -17.53 -16.81
CA VAL A 83 18.13 -18.18 -16.78
C VAL A 83 18.16 -19.37 -17.74
N ASP A 84 18.02 -20.59 -17.22
CA ASP A 84 17.88 -21.81 -18.01
C ASP A 84 16.40 -22.11 -18.27
N THR A 85 15.96 -21.91 -19.51
CA THR A 85 14.55 -22.10 -19.91
C THR A 85 14.14 -23.56 -20.08
N THR A 86 15.08 -24.51 -19.97
CA THR A 86 14.81 -25.95 -20.07
C THR A 86 14.47 -26.58 -18.72
N GLN A 87 14.75 -25.87 -17.62
CA GLN A 87 14.41 -26.29 -16.26
C GLN A 87 13.09 -25.64 -15.82
N HIS A 88 12.09 -26.47 -15.53
CA HIS A 88 10.78 -26.03 -15.09
C HIS A 88 10.53 -26.39 -13.62
N TYR A 89 9.76 -25.56 -12.94
CA TYR A 89 9.31 -25.75 -11.56
C TYR A 89 7.78 -25.62 -11.49
N GLN A 90 7.23 -25.19 -10.36
CA GLN A 90 5.80 -24.97 -10.21
C GLN A 90 5.27 -23.85 -11.12
N SER A 91 4.01 -23.97 -11.52
CA SER A 91 3.23 -22.84 -12.03
C SER A 91 2.93 -21.85 -10.90
N ILE A 92 2.66 -20.60 -11.26
CA ILE A 92 2.29 -19.54 -10.33
C ILE A 92 0.84 -19.15 -10.60
N ASP A 93 -0.02 -19.33 -9.59
CA ASP A 93 -1.44 -18.99 -9.68
C ASP A 93 -1.68 -17.48 -9.61
N GLY A 94 -0.94 -16.78 -8.76
CA GLY A 94 -1.03 -15.33 -8.64
C GLY A 94 -0.38 -14.80 -7.37
N PHE A 95 -0.47 -13.47 -7.22
CA PHE A 95 0.03 -12.74 -6.06
C PHE A 95 -1.02 -11.74 -5.59
N GLY A 96 -1.04 -11.50 -4.28
CA GLY A 96 -1.85 -10.44 -3.70
C GLY A 96 -1.91 -10.46 -2.20
N PHE A 97 -3.08 -10.15 -1.64
CA PHE A 97 -3.27 -9.88 -0.23
C PHE A 97 -4.65 -10.30 0.28
N CYS A 98 -4.87 -10.11 1.57
CA CYS A 98 -6.18 -10.33 2.19
C CYS A 98 -7.08 -9.10 2.02
N LEU A 99 -8.25 -9.27 1.40
CA LEU A 99 -9.32 -8.27 1.45
C LEU A 99 -10.22 -8.56 2.65
N THR A 100 -9.84 -8.01 3.80
CA THR A 100 -10.58 -8.19 5.06
C THR A 100 -11.86 -7.35 5.09
N GLY A 101 -12.81 -7.71 5.95
CA GLY A 101 -14.02 -6.90 6.18
C GLY A 101 -13.70 -5.44 6.58
N GLY A 102 -12.67 -5.22 7.40
CA GLY A 102 -12.19 -3.88 7.75
C GLY A 102 -11.60 -3.11 6.57
N SER A 103 -10.77 -3.74 5.73
CA SER A 103 -10.25 -3.10 4.51
C SER A 103 -11.39 -2.74 3.57
N ALA A 104 -12.34 -3.65 3.36
CA ALA A 104 -13.49 -3.40 2.50
C ALA A 104 -14.34 -2.24 3.00
N TYR A 105 -14.61 -2.17 4.31
CA TYR A 105 -15.32 -1.07 4.94
C TYR A 105 -14.63 0.28 4.73
N LEU A 106 -13.30 0.34 4.91
CA LEU A 106 -12.53 1.57 4.71
C LEU A 106 -12.51 2.02 3.24
N LEU A 107 -12.26 1.08 2.33
CA LEU A 107 -12.25 1.35 0.88
C LEU A 107 -13.61 1.84 0.39
N TYR A 108 -14.70 1.21 0.84
CA TYR A 108 -16.05 1.57 0.41
C TYR A 108 -16.49 2.96 0.88
N ARG A 109 -15.87 3.49 1.95
CA ARG A 109 -16.10 4.85 2.47
C ARG A 109 -15.33 5.95 1.73
N LEU A 110 -14.38 5.60 0.87
CA LEU A 110 -13.78 6.59 -0.02
C LEU A 110 -14.82 7.18 -0.97
N PRO A 111 -14.67 8.44 -1.41
CA PRO A 111 -15.43 8.96 -2.54
C PRO A 111 -15.31 8.01 -3.75
N ALA A 112 -16.41 7.79 -4.45
CA ALA A 112 -16.49 6.75 -5.50
C ALA A 112 -15.38 6.87 -6.56
N ASN A 113 -15.03 8.09 -6.96
CA ASN A 113 -13.95 8.33 -7.92
C ASN A 113 -12.56 7.96 -7.37
N GLN A 114 -12.30 8.20 -6.08
CA GLN A 114 -11.03 7.83 -5.44
C GLN A 114 -10.94 6.32 -5.25
N ARG A 115 -12.04 5.68 -4.84
CA ARG A 115 -12.12 4.22 -4.76
C ARG A 115 -11.85 3.58 -6.12
N GLN A 116 -12.52 4.04 -7.16
CA GLN A 116 -12.32 3.52 -8.52
C GLN A 116 -10.88 3.68 -8.99
N ALA A 117 -10.26 4.86 -8.79
CA ALA A 117 -8.87 5.10 -9.15
C ALA A 117 -7.92 4.16 -8.42
N LEU A 118 -8.13 3.95 -7.11
CA LEU A 118 -7.33 3.02 -6.31
C LEU A 118 -7.52 1.57 -6.75
N LEU A 119 -8.75 1.14 -7.03
CA LEU A 119 -9.00 -0.21 -7.53
C LEU A 119 -8.36 -0.44 -8.90
N GLN A 120 -8.35 0.56 -9.79
CA GLN A 120 -7.64 0.46 -11.06
C GLN A 120 -6.12 0.34 -10.87
N GLU A 121 -5.54 1.17 -10.00
CA GLU A 121 -4.10 1.08 -9.69
C GLU A 121 -3.72 -0.32 -9.16
N LEU A 122 -4.57 -0.92 -8.32
CA LEU A 122 -4.30 -2.21 -7.71
C LEU A 122 -4.57 -3.40 -8.65
N PHE A 123 -5.68 -3.39 -9.38
CA PHE A 123 -6.20 -4.59 -10.05
C PHE A 123 -6.08 -4.57 -11.58
N SER A 124 -5.81 -3.42 -12.22
CA SER A 124 -5.53 -3.41 -13.66
C SER A 124 -4.30 -4.27 -13.97
N THR A 125 -4.47 -5.20 -14.91
CA THR A 125 -3.41 -6.13 -15.36
C THR A 125 -2.62 -5.59 -16.55
N ASP A 126 -2.99 -4.43 -17.08
CA ASP A 126 -2.22 -3.72 -18.09
C ASP A 126 -1.10 -2.88 -17.42
N SER A 127 -0.36 -2.12 -18.23
CA SER A 127 0.74 -1.29 -17.72
C SER A 127 0.30 -0.08 -16.88
N THR A 128 -1.01 0.07 -16.59
CA THR A 128 -1.57 1.19 -15.80
C THR A 128 -1.74 0.84 -14.32
N GLY A 129 -1.62 -0.43 -13.94
CA GLY A 129 -1.71 -0.90 -12.55
C GLY A 129 -0.65 -1.93 -12.18
N ILE A 130 -0.72 -2.44 -10.94
CA ILE A 130 0.22 -3.45 -10.41
C ILE A 130 -0.25 -4.90 -10.62
N GLY A 131 -1.48 -5.11 -11.13
CA GLY A 131 -1.98 -6.43 -11.53
C GLY A 131 -2.14 -7.44 -10.40
N ILE A 132 -2.74 -7.04 -9.25
CA ILE A 132 -3.09 -8.01 -8.20
C ILE A 132 -4.00 -9.09 -8.78
N SER A 133 -3.56 -10.34 -8.64
CA SER A 133 -4.14 -11.51 -9.33
C SER A 133 -4.71 -12.56 -8.38
N TYR A 134 -4.51 -12.40 -7.07
CA TYR A 134 -5.02 -13.33 -6.06
C TYR A 134 -5.47 -12.59 -4.80
N LEU A 135 -6.73 -12.77 -4.39
CA LEU A 135 -7.24 -12.31 -3.10
C LEU A 135 -7.51 -13.45 -2.13
N ARG A 136 -7.25 -13.18 -0.86
CA ARG A 136 -7.73 -13.99 0.26
C ARG A 136 -8.89 -13.28 0.96
N LEU A 137 -9.95 -14.03 1.27
CA LEU A 137 -11.13 -13.56 2.00
C LEU A 137 -11.34 -14.37 3.28
N SER A 138 -11.98 -13.75 4.27
CA SER A 138 -12.57 -14.46 5.39
C SER A 138 -14.01 -14.85 5.08
N MET A 139 -14.40 -16.06 5.47
CA MET A 139 -15.79 -16.49 5.55
C MET A 139 -16.29 -16.14 6.95
N GLY A 140 -17.16 -15.13 7.04
CA GLY A 140 -17.53 -14.49 8.29
C GLY A 140 -16.48 -13.49 8.77
N ALA A 141 -16.60 -13.09 10.04
CA ALA A 141 -15.67 -12.15 10.64
C ALA A 141 -14.26 -12.75 10.79
N SER A 142 -13.26 -11.91 10.56
CA SER A 142 -11.91 -12.06 11.08
C SER A 142 -11.68 -11.10 12.26
N ASP A 143 -10.53 -11.22 12.94
CA ASP A 143 -10.02 -10.22 13.89
C ASP A 143 -9.93 -8.80 13.29
N LEU A 144 -9.67 -8.70 11.99
CA LEU A 144 -9.66 -7.45 11.22
C LEU A 144 -11.04 -7.01 10.68
N SER A 145 -12.14 -7.51 11.24
CA SER A 145 -13.51 -7.08 10.92
C SER A 145 -14.03 -6.06 11.95
N GLN A 146 -14.99 -5.22 11.54
CA GLN A 146 -15.56 -4.21 12.45
C GLN A 146 -16.32 -4.84 13.62
N ASN A 147 -17.00 -5.95 13.36
CA ASN A 147 -17.78 -6.71 14.34
C ASN A 147 -17.45 -8.20 14.19
N VAL A 148 -17.66 -8.95 15.27
CA VAL A 148 -17.61 -10.42 15.26
C VAL A 148 -18.96 -10.95 14.77
N PHE A 149 -18.94 -11.85 13.78
CA PHE A 149 -20.13 -12.53 13.26
C PHE A 149 -19.73 -13.82 12.53
N SER A 150 -20.65 -14.78 12.47
CA SER A 150 -20.66 -15.87 11.50
C SER A 150 -21.82 -15.68 10.52
N TYR A 151 -21.88 -16.50 9.47
CA TYR A 151 -23.00 -16.46 8.53
C TYR A 151 -24.28 -17.12 9.07
N ASP A 152 -24.25 -17.77 10.24
CA ASP A 152 -25.41 -18.47 10.81
C ASP A 152 -25.53 -18.21 12.32
N ASP A 153 -25.27 -16.97 12.74
CA ASP A 153 -25.41 -16.59 14.15
C ASP A 153 -26.88 -16.59 14.60
N ILE A 154 -27.18 -17.40 15.61
CA ILE A 154 -28.48 -17.52 16.25
C ILE A 154 -28.37 -17.25 17.77
N PRO A 155 -29.49 -16.97 18.47
CA PRO A 155 -29.45 -16.73 19.91
C PRO A 155 -28.83 -17.89 20.70
N ALA A 156 -28.11 -17.55 21.77
CA ALA A 156 -27.43 -18.53 22.61
C ALA A 156 -28.39 -19.62 23.14
N GLY A 157 -27.93 -20.87 23.12
CA GLY A 157 -28.71 -22.04 23.53
C GLY A 157 -29.60 -22.64 22.44
N GLN A 158 -29.60 -22.08 21.22
CA GLN A 158 -30.26 -22.66 20.05
C GLN A 158 -29.26 -23.40 19.15
N THR A 159 -29.77 -24.19 18.21
CA THR A 159 -28.96 -24.92 17.22
C THR A 159 -29.68 -24.92 15.88
N ASP A 160 -29.01 -24.51 14.80
CA ASP A 160 -29.53 -24.54 13.44
C ASP A 160 -28.69 -25.47 12.55
N THR A 161 -28.94 -26.77 12.67
CA THR A 161 -28.27 -27.76 11.80
C THR A 161 -28.75 -27.70 10.35
N THR A 162 -29.81 -26.95 10.07
CA THR A 162 -30.42 -26.84 8.74
C THR A 162 -30.00 -25.59 7.97
N LEU A 163 -29.22 -24.69 8.59
CA LEU A 163 -28.79 -23.41 8.01
C LEU A 163 -29.98 -22.55 7.54
N GLN A 164 -31.11 -22.59 8.25
CA GLN A 164 -32.29 -21.78 7.98
C GLN A 164 -32.02 -20.28 8.15
N TYR A 165 -31.07 -19.90 9.00
CA TYR A 165 -30.71 -18.51 9.27
C TYR A 165 -29.44 -18.06 8.53
N PHE A 166 -28.89 -18.90 7.65
CA PHE A 166 -27.68 -18.57 6.91
C PHE A 166 -27.84 -17.31 6.06
N SER A 167 -26.94 -16.35 6.25
CA SER A 167 -26.92 -15.09 5.54
C SER A 167 -25.51 -14.52 5.45
N LEU A 168 -25.15 -13.97 4.29
CA LEU A 168 -23.90 -13.21 4.13
C LEU A 168 -23.90 -11.93 4.97
N GLY A 169 -25.08 -11.46 5.41
CA GLY A 169 -25.25 -10.42 6.42
C GLY A 169 -24.32 -9.20 6.21
N ALA A 170 -23.38 -9.04 7.14
CA ALA A 170 -22.47 -7.91 7.19
C ALA A 170 -21.61 -7.73 5.91
N ASP A 171 -21.24 -8.82 5.23
CA ASP A 171 -20.39 -8.74 4.04
C ASP A 171 -21.11 -8.14 2.83
N THR A 172 -22.45 -8.14 2.83
CA THR A 172 -23.25 -7.55 1.73
C THR A 172 -23.16 -6.03 1.68
N TYR A 173 -22.72 -5.37 2.75
CA TYR A 173 -22.68 -3.90 2.82
C TYR A 173 -21.43 -3.28 2.18
N SER A 174 -20.30 -3.98 2.17
CA SER A 174 -19.03 -3.40 1.71
C SER A 174 -18.15 -4.41 1.00
N LEU A 175 -18.00 -5.62 1.53
CA LEU A 175 -17.13 -6.63 0.93
C LEU A 175 -17.63 -7.09 -0.44
N VAL A 176 -18.89 -7.55 -0.52
CA VAL A 176 -19.46 -8.07 -1.76
C VAL A 176 -19.53 -7.00 -2.87
N PRO A 177 -20.04 -5.77 -2.62
CA PRO A 177 -20.04 -4.73 -3.65
C PRO A 177 -18.63 -4.34 -4.13
N LEU A 178 -17.66 -4.25 -3.21
CA LEU A 178 -16.28 -3.94 -3.57
C LEU A 178 -15.64 -5.06 -4.40
N LEU A 179 -15.91 -6.32 -4.06
CA LEU A 179 -15.43 -7.46 -4.83
C LEU A 179 -16.03 -7.48 -6.24
N GLN A 180 -17.29 -7.08 -6.40
CA GLN A 180 -17.89 -6.89 -7.71
C GLN A 180 -17.19 -5.79 -8.52
N GLU A 181 -16.85 -4.65 -7.90
CA GLU A 181 -16.04 -3.60 -8.56
C GLU A 181 -14.68 -4.13 -9.01
N ILE A 182 -14.01 -4.94 -8.18
CA ILE A 182 -12.73 -5.59 -8.52
C ILE A 182 -12.87 -6.55 -9.70
N LEU A 183 -13.92 -7.39 -9.72
CA LEU A 183 -14.17 -8.34 -10.81
C LEU A 183 -14.50 -7.66 -12.16
N GLN A 184 -14.99 -6.42 -12.16
CA GLN A 184 -15.12 -5.65 -13.40
C GLN A 184 -13.77 -5.22 -13.98
N ILE A 185 -12.74 -5.13 -13.14
CA ILE A 185 -11.38 -4.71 -13.53
C ILE A 185 -10.55 -5.93 -13.91
N ASN A 186 -10.55 -6.95 -13.05
CA ASN A 186 -9.82 -8.19 -13.25
C ASN A 186 -10.78 -9.39 -13.08
N PRO A 187 -11.47 -9.80 -14.15
CA PRO A 187 -12.45 -10.91 -14.09
C PRO A 187 -11.80 -12.27 -13.85
N ASP A 188 -10.50 -12.41 -14.12
CA ASP A 188 -9.74 -13.66 -13.97
C ASP A 188 -9.04 -13.77 -12.60
N ILE A 189 -9.29 -12.83 -11.67
CA ILE A 189 -8.66 -12.84 -10.35
C ILE A 189 -9.01 -14.11 -9.56
N GLN A 190 -8.01 -14.74 -8.97
CA GLN A 190 -8.23 -15.90 -8.12
C GLN A 190 -8.65 -15.46 -6.71
N ILE A 191 -9.52 -16.26 -6.08
CA ILE A 191 -10.03 -15.98 -4.74
C ILE A 191 -9.95 -17.25 -3.89
N ILE A 192 -9.31 -17.14 -2.73
CA ILE A 192 -9.33 -18.17 -1.69
C ILE A 192 -10.10 -17.65 -0.48
N ALA A 193 -11.08 -18.41 -0.01
CA ALA A 193 -11.86 -18.09 1.18
C ALA A 193 -11.53 -19.07 2.31
N THR A 194 -11.38 -18.56 3.52
CA THR A 194 -11.08 -19.39 4.71
C THR A 194 -11.98 -18.96 5.87
N PRO A 195 -12.49 -19.87 6.72
CA PRO A 195 -13.30 -19.49 7.89
C PRO A 195 -12.44 -19.18 9.13
N TRP A 196 -12.99 -18.35 10.01
CA TRP A 196 -12.51 -18.05 11.36
C TRP A 196 -13.67 -18.22 12.35
N SER A 197 -13.36 -18.30 13.64
CA SER A 197 -14.34 -18.27 14.73
C SER A 197 -13.72 -17.68 15.99
#